data_AF-A0A2N1VMN0-F1
#
_entry.id   AF-A0A2N1VMN0-F1
#
_cell.length_a   1.000
_cell.length_b   1.000
_cell.length_c   1.000
_cell.angle_alpha   90.00
_cell.angle_beta   90.00
_cell.angle_gamma   90.00
#
_symmetry.space_group_name_H-M   'P 1'
#
loop_
_entity.id
_entity.type
_entity.pdbx_description
1 polymer ?
#
loop_
_entity_poly.entity_id
_entity_poly.type
_entity_poly.pdbx_seq_one_letter_code
_entity_poly.pdbx_strand_id
1 'polypeptide(L)'
;MKVRNLLFLLLGFISYFVLQYVVVSYDHTKSHKSFNLAMVYRFEEYFKGGTNDEKFKNYQFVFTDNSAIGTSDKHKLTGLALTNSGYFESTIENTNLSMLPREWIEHGGYSADEPQVPSATKHFYDPVALSGVHYLTNRGTYWEGLYPNPGINAIEWALGDTPKGSGNSWSLDRGKLYMELALIEKDSIERNKYFANAYRCLGEVLHNTADMGLPSHVRNDSHAAPVGLTLGKLSNFGSPDPHEEQFAPYLVERFMNDNPDPGLSDIFNNAQSIRTINESLAKFTNKYFFTNETINGIQLLSNGKTKTITPINGADGLYPEPRIENVNYDVNNYSYSKVFPSGRTVILARDRWYFGMGQSYPFVDKVSTISQSSELVPNIIHAGINVIRLFIPHLKVEMENIDDLSDSVNIKVTHIPDSEYKSEFSYSGPVRFMVNNKLNDSILYIEHGEFKGVLPFQIKNGDKIKAFLDLPGFVVNAEKETVIKMNPLWGIWYIREVLDSSDDPAAPAKGTVFTGTKFYTVLPNGMVRITNLDGSKLMQLKLENTGLEFLITGSSATQSYYQAGNLNSNQENWSAYTVSEYKQGNVIYNRKYNTTGSRKPISSKVYQNLDSDEIF
;
A
#
# COMPACT_ATOMS: atom_id res chain seq x y z
N MET A 1 -20.39 -22.44 -61.66
CA MET A 1 -19.12 -22.28 -60.90
C MET A 1 -18.57 -23.67 -60.58
N LYS A 2 -17.29 -23.97 -60.86
CA LYS A 2 -16.73 -25.31 -60.58
C LYS A 2 -16.66 -25.54 -59.07
N VAL A 3 -16.93 -26.75 -58.59
CA VAL A 3 -16.94 -27.13 -57.15
C VAL A 3 -15.68 -26.67 -56.41
N ARG A 4 -14.52 -26.74 -57.08
CA ARG A 4 -13.23 -26.24 -56.56
C ARG A 4 -13.25 -24.75 -56.21
N ASN A 5 -13.93 -23.91 -56.99
CA ASN A 5 -14.00 -22.47 -56.74
C ASN A 5 -14.97 -22.14 -55.59
N LEU A 6 -16.01 -22.98 -55.39
CA LEU A 6 -16.90 -22.86 -54.24
C LEU A 6 -16.16 -23.21 -52.94
N LEU A 7 -15.33 -24.26 -52.97
CA LEU A 7 -14.48 -24.65 -51.84
C LEU A 7 -13.48 -23.57 -51.46
N PHE A 8 -12.78 -22.94 -52.42
CA PHE A 8 -11.86 -21.83 -52.11
C PHE A 8 -12.56 -20.59 -51.56
N LEU A 9 -13.76 -20.26 -52.05
CA LEU A 9 -14.58 -19.18 -51.49
C LEU A 9 -15.02 -19.49 -50.06
N LEU A 10 -15.46 -20.73 -49.80
CA LEU A 10 -15.86 -21.16 -48.46
C LEU A 10 -14.68 -21.15 -47.49
N LEU A 11 -13.51 -21.62 -47.93
CA LEU A 11 -12.30 -21.66 -47.11
C LEU A 11 -11.76 -20.25 -46.83
N GLY A 12 -11.83 -19.34 -47.82
CA GLY A 12 -11.51 -17.93 -47.63
C GLY A 12 -12.47 -17.24 -46.66
N PHE A 13 -13.77 -17.54 -46.76
CA PHE A 13 -14.79 -17.05 -45.83
C PHE A 13 -14.52 -17.58 -44.41
N ILE A 14 -14.36 -18.89 -44.23
CA ILE A 14 -14.04 -19.50 -42.93
C ILE A 14 -12.72 -18.95 -42.36
N SER A 15 -11.68 -18.83 -43.18
CA SER A 15 -10.38 -18.28 -42.74
C SER A 15 -10.52 -16.82 -42.32
N TYR A 16 -11.32 -16.02 -43.01
CA TYR A 16 -11.64 -14.65 -42.63
C TYR A 16 -12.38 -14.60 -41.28
N PHE A 17 -13.37 -15.48 -41.05
CA PHE A 17 -14.07 -15.55 -39.76
C PHE A 17 -13.17 -16.07 -38.64
N VAL A 18 -12.27 -17.02 -38.90
CA VAL A 18 -11.29 -17.51 -37.91
C VAL A 18 -10.25 -16.44 -37.59
N LEU A 19 -9.72 -15.73 -38.60
CA LEU A 19 -8.81 -14.59 -38.39
C LEU A 19 -9.51 -13.44 -37.66
N GLN A 20 -10.75 -13.11 -38.03
CA GLN A 20 -11.55 -12.12 -37.31
C GLN A 20 -11.83 -12.56 -35.88
N TYR A 21 -12.12 -13.85 -35.63
CA TYR A 21 -12.30 -14.39 -34.29
C TYR A 21 -11.01 -14.30 -33.46
N VAL A 22 -9.86 -14.66 -34.02
CA VAL A 22 -8.56 -14.60 -33.32
C VAL A 22 -8.09 -13.15 -33.08
N VAL A 23 -8.47 -12.20 -33.94
CA VAL A 23 -8.06 -10.79 -33.85
C VAL A 23 -9.04 -9.94 -33.03
N VAL A 24 -10.30 -10.36 -32.89
CA VAL A 24 -11.39 -9.58 -32.26
C VAL A 24 -11.98 -10.31 -31.03
N SER A 25 -11.37 -11.41 -30.57
CA SER A 25 -11.83 -12.08 -29.34
C SER A 25 -11.73 -11.15 -28.13
N TYR A 26 -12.92 -10.78 -27.63
CA TYR A 26 -13.32 -10.37 -26.28
C TYR A 26 -12.23 -10.46 -25.21
N ASP A 27 -11.97 -9.36 -24.50
CA ASP A 27 -10.96 -9.36 -23.42
C ASP A 27 -11.28 -8.43 -22.23
N HIS A 28 -12.44 -8.63 -21.62
CA HIS A 28 -12.77 -8.09 -20.29
C HIS A 28 -11.66 -8.39 -19.26
N THR A 29 -10.93 -9.51 -19.43
CA THR A 29 -9.83 -9.93 -18.54
C THR A 29 -8.61 -8.98 -18.53
N LYS A 30 -8.52 -8.01 -19.46
CA LYS A 30 -7.41 -7.05 -19.54
C LYS A 30 -7.76 -5.62 -19.12
N SER A 31 -9.00 -5.18 -19.30
CA SER A 31 -9.35 -3.76 -19.10
C SER A 31 -9.30 -3.35 -17.63
N HIS A 32 -9.93 -4.11 -16.72
CA HIS A 32 -9.91 -3.80 -15.29
C HIS A 32 -8.53 -3.96 -14.66
N LYS A 33 -7.74 -4.94 -15.10
CA LYS A 33 -6.31 -5.05 -14.72
C LYS A 33 -5.56 -3.75 -15.05
N SER A 34 -5.78 -3.22 -16.25
CA SER A 34 -5.15 -1.99 -16.72
C SER A 34 -5.58 -0.76 -15.90
N PHE A 35 -6.87 -0.66 -15.55
CA PHE A 35 -7.36 0.38 -14.65
C PHE A 35 -6.74 0.29 -13.27
N ASN A 36 -6.80 -0.87 -12.62
CA ASN A 36 -6.24 -1.08 -11.28
C ASN A 36 -4.75 -0.73 -11.23
N LEU A 37 -4.00 -1.21 -12.23
CA LEU A 37 -2.58 -0.93 -12.35
C LEU A 37 -2.32 0.59 -12.52
N ALA A 38 -3.08 1.26 -13.39
CA ALA A 38 -2.97 2.71 -13.58
C ALA A 38 -3.34 3.50 -12.32
N MET A 39 -4.38 3.08 -11.57
CA MET A 39 -4.76 3.70 -10.30
C MET A 39 -3.64 3.59 -9.26
N VAL A 40 -3.01 2.41 -9.14
CA VAL A 40 -1.88 2.20 -8.23
C VAL A 40 -0.67 3.06 -8.63
N TYR A 41 -0.29 3.08 -9.91
CA TYR A 41 0.80 3.93 -10.39
C TYR A 41 0.54 5.42 -10.10
N ARG A 42 -0.67 5.90 -10.43
CA ARG A 42 -1.03 7.31 -10.24
C ARG A 42 -1.17 7.67 -8.76
N PHE A 43 -1.60 6.73 -7.92
CA PHE A 43 -1.60 6.91 -6.47
C PHE A 43 -0.17 7.13 -5.97
N GLU A 44 0.79 6.27 -6.32
CA GLU A 44 2.17 6.48 -5.91
C GLU A 44 2.76 7.80 -6.42
N GLU A 45 2.54 8.13 -7.69
CA GLU A 45 2.99 9.40 -8.25
C GLU A 45 2.40 10.62 -7.51
N TYR A 46 1.12 10.55 -7.13
CA TYR A 46 0.45 11.61 -6.37
C TYR A 46 1.12 11.87 -5.01
N PHE A 47 1.69 10.83 -4.37
CA PHE A 47 2.32 10.92 -3.06
C PHE A 47 3.87 10.94 -3.09
N LYS A 48 4.51 10.77 -4.25
CA LYS A 48 5.98 10.65 -4.41
C LYS A 48 6.76 11.92 -4.03
N GLY A 49 6.12 13.10 -4.05
CA GLY A 49 6.72 14.40 -3.72
C GLY A 49 6.48 14.89 -2.30
N GLY A 50 5.92 14.04 -1.42
CA GLY A 50 5.28 14.48 -0.20
C GLY A 50 3.80 14.78 -0.42
N THR A 51 3.06 14.94 0.67
CA THR A 51 1.60 15.09 0.65
C THR A 51 1.15 16.15 1.64
N ASN A 52 0.06 16.83 1.28
CA ASN A 52 -0.66 17.73 2.19
C ASN A 52 -1.68 16.98 3.05
N ASP A 53 -1.90 15.68 2.79
CA ASP A 53 -2.71 14.82 3.63
C ASP A 53 -1.93 14.46 4.89
N GLU A 54 -2.32 15.04 6.03
CA GLU A 54 -1.69 14.85 7.33
C GLU A 54 -1.61 13.36 7.73
N LYS A 55 -2.57 12.53 7.28
CA LYS A 55 -2.57 11.07 7.48
C LYS A 55 -1.29 10.41 6.95
N PHE A 56 -0.77 10.94 5.84
CA PHE A 56 0.30 10.31 5.06
C PHE A 56 1.60 11.09 5.04
N LYS A 57 1.76 12.12 5.88
CA LYS A 57 2.99 12.93 5.95
C LYS A 57 4.28 12.12 6.19
N ASN A 58 4.17 10.97 6.87
CA ASN A 58 5.28 10.08 7.20
C ASN A 58 5.30 8.78 6.38
N TYR A 59 4.42 8.68 5.38
CA TYR A 59 4.28 7.50 4.55
C TYR A 59 5.16 7.60 3.31
N GLN A 60 5.63 6.44 2.86
CA GLN A 60 6.20 6.28 1.52
C GLN A 60 5.53 5.07 0.88
N PHE A 61 4.91 5.24 -0.29
CA PHE A 61 4.23 4.18 -1.01
C PHE A 61 5.17 3.50 -2.00
N VAL A 62 5.13 2.16 -2.03
CA VAL A 62 6.05 1.25 -2.76
C VAL A 62 5.32 -0.01 -3.23
N PHE A 63 4.10 0.14 -3.74
CA PHE A 63 3.37 -0.86 -4.49
C PHE A 63 4.08 -1.29 -5.78
N THR A 64 4.63 -0.34 -6.55
CA THR A 64 5.17 -0.60 -7.90
C THR A 64 6.69 -0.69 -7.95
N ASP A 65 7.35 0.03 -7.06
CA ASP A 65 8.81 0.06 -6.97
C ASP A 65 9.34 -0.98 -5.97
N ASN A 66 10.38 -1.69 -6.38
CA ASN A 66 11.28 -2.40 -5.48
C ASN A 66 12.09 -1.32 -4.75
N SER A 67 11.55 -0.79 -3.65
CA SER A 67 12.01 0.39 -2.91
C SER A 67 13.52 0.74 -3.01
N ALA A 68 13.83 2.03 -2.79
CA ALA A 68 15.20 2.52 -2.56
C ALA A 68 15.96 1.83 -1.40
N ILE A 69 15.31 0.91 -0.66
CA ILE A 69 15.85 0.09 0.43
C ILE A 69 16.20 -1.35 -0.06
N GLY A 70 16.01 -1.64 -1.35
CA GLY A 70 16.58 -2.80 -2.06
C GLY A 70 15.86 -4.13 -1.80
N THR A 71 14.69 -4.35 -2.40
CA THR A 71 13.94 -5.62 -2.20
C THR A 71 13.03 -6.01 -3.38
N SER A 72 13.56 -6.62 -4.44
CA SER A 72 12.74 -7.11 -5.56
C SER A 72 11.94 -8.39 -5.31
N ASP A 73 12.28 -9.13 -4.24
CA ASP A 73 11.59 -10.38 -3.88
C ASP A 73 11.06 -10.40 -2.43
N LYS A 74 11.43 -9.45 -1.56
CA LYS A 74 11.08 -9.55 -0.11
C LYS A 74 9.63 -9.25 0.23
N HIS A 75 8.84 -8.68 -0.69
CA HIS A 75 7.43 -8.35 -0.44
C HIS A 75 6.45 -9.16 -1.28
N LYS A 76 6.88 -10.27 -1.90
CA LYS A 76 5.90 -11.19 -2.49
C LYS A 76 5.06 -11.81 -1.39
N LEU A 77 3.75 -11.75 -1.58
CA LEU A 77 2.73 -12.21 -0.64
C LEU A 77 2.09 -13.46 -1.21
N THR A 78 2.06 -14.52 -0.40
CA THR A 78 1.42 -15.77 -0.79
C THR A 78 -0.03 -15.77 -0.33
N GLY A 79 -0.96 -15.89 -1.27
CA GLY A 79 -2.40 -15.86 -1.00
C GLY A 79 -3.19 -16.63 -2.05
N LEU A 80 -4.50 -16.73 -1.87
CA LEU A 80 -5.38 -17.49 -2.75
C LEU A 80 -5.76 -16.65 -3.98
N ALA A 81 -5.29 -17.07 -5.16
CA ALA A 81 -5.59 -16.45 -6.44
C ALA A 81 -6.51 -17.34 -7.29
N LEU A 82 -7.38 -16.72 -8.05
CA LEU A 82 -8.10 -17.37 -9.14
C LEU A 82 -7.11 -17.65 -10.28
N THR A 83 -6.98 -18.91 -10.68
CA THR A 83 -6.05 -19.35 -11.74
C THR A 83 -6.73 -19.92 -12.96
N ASN A 84 -8.01 -20.27 -12.86
CA ASN A 84 -8.81 -20.68 -14.00
C ASN A 84 -10.17 -19.96 -13.96
N SER A 85 -10.49 -19.24 -15.03
CA SER A 85 -11.80 -18.61 -15.25
C SER A 85 -12.90 -19.65 -15.43
N GLY A 86 -14.13 -19.28 -15.10
CA GLY A 86 -15.28 -20.16 -15.24
C GLY A 86 -16.59 -19.40 -15.30
N TYR A 87 -17.56 -19.97 -16.03
CA TYR A 87 -18.91 -19.38 -16.09
C TYR A 87 -19.64 -19.49 -14.75
N PHE A 88 -19.36 -20.53 -13.98
CA PHE A 88 -20.02 -20.83 -12.69
C PHE A 88 -19.00 -21.20 -11.61
N GLU A 89 -19.42 -21.15 -10.35
CA GLU A 89 -18.59 -21.51 -9.18
C GLU A 89 -17.93 -22.88 -9.30
N SER A 90 -18.60 -23.86 -9.91
CA SER A 90 -18.05 -25.22 -10.09
C SER A 90 -16.96 -25.30 -11.17
N THR A 91 -16.72 -24.22 -11.91
CA THR A 91 -15.79 -24.18 -13.06
C THR A 91 -14.61 -23.25 -12.84
N ILE A 92 -14.57 -22.53 -11.72
CA ILE A 92 -13.41 -21.72 -11.34
C ILE A 92 -12.42 -22.56 -10.54
N GLU A 93 -11.13 -22.26 -10.67
CA GLU A 93 -10.09 -22.86 -9.83
C GLU A 93 -9.29 -21.79 -9.11
N ASN A 94 -9.05 -22.00 -7.82
CA ASN A 94 -8.23 -21.14 -6.98
C ASN A 94 -6.99 -21.90 -6.51
N THR A 95 -5.82 -21.28 -6.59
CA THR A 95 -4.56 -21.84 -6.06
C THR A 95 -3.75 -20.76 -5.34
N ASN A 96 -2.82 -21.16 -4.48
CA ASN A 96 -1.95 -20.20 -3.84
C ASN A 96 -0.89 -19.70 -4.81
N LEU A 97 -0.84 -18.40 -5.04
CA LEU A 97 0.20 -17.73 -5.82
C LEU A 97 1.00 -16.77 -4.93
N SER A 98 2.22 -16.45 -5.36
CA SER A 98 3.11 -15.51 -4.67
C SER A 98 3.32 -14.29 -5.57
N MET A 99 2.72 -13.16 -5.19
CA MET A 99 2.62 -11.95 -6.01
C MET A 99 2.98 -10.70 -5.19
N LEU A 100 3.48 -9.66 -5.85
CA LEU A 100 3.67 -8.35 -5.25
C LEU A 100 2.30 -7.70 -4.89
N PRO A 101 2.27 -6.73 -3.95
CA PRO A 101 1.03 -6.00 -3.63
C PRO A 101 0.30 -5.45 -4.87
N ARG A 102 1.02 -4.83 -5.81
CA ARG A 102 0.43 -4.33 -7.07
C ARG A 102 -0.19 -5.44 -7.92
N GLU A 103 0.41 -6.63 -7.92
CA GLU A 103 -0.03 -7.77 -8.73
C GLU A 103 -1.28 -8.41 -8.11
N TRP A 104 -1.41 -8.39 -6.78
CA TRP A 104 -2.65 -8.74 -6.09
C TRP A 104 -3.79 -7.76 -6.39
N ILE A 105 -3.50 -6.46 -6.40
CA ILE A 105 -4.48 -5.43 -6.76
C ILE A 105 -4.90 -5.58 -8.24
N GLU A 106 -3.93 -5.81 -9.14
CA GLU A 106 -4.21 -6.12 -10.55
C GLU A 106 -5.05 -7.39 -10.71
N HIS A 107 -4.70 -8.46 -9.97
CA HIS A 107 -5.43 -9.74 -9.97
C HIS A 107 -6.89 -9.56 -9.54
N GLY A 108 -7.14 -8.78 -8.48
CA GLY A 108 -8.49 -8.42 -8.04
C GLY A 108 -9.31 -7.71 -9.12
N GLY A 109 -8.65 -6.93 -10.00
CA GLY A 109 -9.31 -6.33 -11.16
C GLY A 109 -9.96 -7.35 -12.08
N TYR A 110 -9.39 -8.55 -12.16
CA TYR A 110 -9.88 -9.65 -12.98
C TYR A 110 -10.76 -10.63 -12.20
N SER A 111 -10.44 -10.94 -10.95
CA SER A 111 -11.20 -11.94 -10.19
C SER A 111 -12.60 -11.46 -9.78
N ALA A 112 -12.86 -10.15 -9.79
CA ALA A 112 -14.20 -9.61 -9.55
C ALA A 112 -15.24 -10.09 -10.58
N ASP A 113 -14.84 -10.26 -11.84
CA ASP A 113 -15.70 -10.76 -12.92
C ASP A 113 -15.96 -12.26 -12.84
N GLU A 114 -15.43 -12.96 -11.83
CA GLU A 114 -15.45 -14.41 -11.78
C GLU A 114 -16.20 -14.92 -10.55
N PRO A 115 -17.09 -15.92 -10.71
CA PRO A 115 -17.49 -16.56 -11.96
C PRO A 115 -18.35 -15.63 -12.85
N GLN A 116 -18.17 -15.73 -14.17
CA GLN A 116 -18.68 -14.76 -15.15
C GLN A 116 -20.20 -14.54 -15.10
N VAL A 117 -20.99 -15.61 -15.03
CA VAL A 117 -22.46 -15.50 -15.08
C VAL A 117 -23.02 -14.85 -13.81
N PRO A 118 -22.69 -15.32 -12.59
CA PRO A 118 -23.14 -14.67 -11.37
C PRO A 118 -22.62 -13.23 -11.20
N SER A 119 -21.36 -12.96 -11.54
CA SER A 119 -20.74 -11.64 -11.36
C SER A 119 -21.32 -10.60 -12.31
N ALA A 120 -21.58 -10.95 -13.57
CA ALA A 120 -22.19 -10.05 -14.55
C ALA A 120 -23.48 -9.41 -14.04
N THR A 121 -24.32 -10.14 -13.28
CA THR A 121 -25.59 -9.57 -12.77
C THR A 121 -25.44 -8.64 -11.55
N LYS A 122 -24.24 -8.54 -10.96
CA LYS A 122 -23.98 -7.79 -9.73
C LYS A 122 -23.23 -6.49 -9.98
N HIS A 123 -22.67 -6.26 -11.17
CA HIS A 123 -21.80 -5.11 -11.44
C HIS A 123 -22.55 -3.82 -11.84
N PHE A 124 -23.87 -3.79 -11.63
CA PHE A 124 -24.73 -2.66 -11.98
C PHE A 124 -25.18 -1.85 -10.76
N TYR A 125 -25.17 -0.53 -10.89
CA TYR A 125 -25.73 0.40 -9.92
C TYR A 125 -26.36 1.59 -10.64
N ASP A 126 -27.68 1.63 -10.76
CA ASP A 126 -28.41 2.78 -11.29
C ASP A 126 -28.59 3.84 -10.18
N PRO A 127 -27.88 4.98 -10.20
CA PRO A 127 -28.00 6.01 -9.18
C PRO A 127 -29.34 6.76 -9.22
N VAL A 128 -30.09 6.68 -10.32
CA VAL A 128 -31.40 7.31 -10.49
C VAL A 128 -32.52 6.39 -10.01
N ALA A 129 -32.29 5.07 -10.00
CA ALA A 129 -33.28 4.04 -9.71
C ALA A 129 -34.55 4.21 -10.55
N LEU A 130 -34.40 4.29 -11.87
CA LEU A 130 -35.50 4.55 -12.80
C LEU A 130 -36.62 3.50 -12.67
N SER A 131 -36.25 2.25 -12.42
CA SER A 131 -37.19 1.13 -12.19
C SER A 131 -37.59 0.95 -10.71
N GLY A 132 -37.30 1.95 -9.86
CA GLY A 132 -37.59 1.94 -8.41
C GLY A 132 -36.57 1.20 -7.55
N VAL A 133 -35.51 0.65 -8.15
CA VAL A 133 -34.41 -0.04 -7.47
C VAL A 133 -33.06 0.34 -8.09
N HIS A 134 -31.98 0.18 -7.34
CA HIS A 134 -30.62 0.54 -7.78
C HIS A 134 -29.85 -0.61 -8.43
N TYR A 135 -30.36 -1.84 -8.41
CA TYR A 135 -29.72 -3.00 -9.01
C TYR A 135 -30.26 -3.30 -10.41
N LEU A 136 -29.58 -4.18 -11.16
CA LEU A 136 -29.98 -4.54 -12.52
C LEU A 136 -31.41 -5.11 -12.58
N THR A 137 -32.33 -4.50 -13.32
CA THR A 137 -33.68 -5.03 -13.56
C THR A 137 -33.91 -5.46 -15.00
N ASN A 138 -33.30 -4.75 -15.94
CA ASN A 138 -33.37 -5.07 -17.34
C ASN A 138 -32.28 -6.10 -17.65
N ARG A 139 -32.66 -7.24 -18.25
CA ARG A 139 -31.75 -8.35 -18.57
C ARG A 139 -31.83 -8.57 -20.07
N GLY A 140 -30.83 -8.04 -20.77
CA GLY A 140 -30.77 -7.92 -22.22
C GLY A 140 -30.54 -9.23 -22.95
N THR A 141 -30.24 -10.32 -22.24
CA THR A 141 -29.97 -11.63 -22.85
C THR A 141 -30.77 -12.79 -22.25
N TYR A 142 -31.07 -13.81 -23.07
CA TYR A 142 -31.86 -14.97 -22.67
C TYR A 142 -31.25 -15.74 -21.48
N TRP A 143 -29.91 -15.79 -21.38
CA TRP A 143 -29.24 -16.56 -20.32
C TRP A 143 -29.23 -15.84 -18.98
N GLU A 144 -29.26 -14.50 -18.94
CA GLU A 144 -29.41 -13.74 -17.69
C GLU A 144 -30.74 -14.07 -17.00
N GLY A 145 -31.74 -14.52 -17.77
CA GLY A 145 -33.00 -15.06 -17.25
C GLY A 145 -32.88 -16.44 -16.58
N LEU A 146 -31.79 -17.18 -16.83
CA LEU A 146 -31.54 -18.50 -16.21
C LEU A 146 -30.93 -18.38 -14.80
N TYR A 147 -30.33 -17.24 -14.47
CA TYR A 147 -29.79 -16.96 -13.14
C TYR A 147 -30.75 -16.05 -12.36
N PRO A 148 -31.23 -16.42 -11.16
CA PRO A 148 -32.10 -15.56 -10.36
C PRO A 148 -31.47 -14.19 -10.11
N ASN A 149 -32.28 -13.13 -10.11
CA ASN A 149 -31.78 -11.79 -9.79
C ASN A 149 -31.34 -11.72 -8.33
N PRO A 150 -30.05 -11.44 -8.05
CA PRO A 150 -29.57 -11.38 -6.67
C PRO A 150 -30.19 -10.20 -5.89
N GLY A 151 -30.80 -9.23 -6.59
CA GLY A 151 -31.46 -8.09 -5.96
C GLY A 151 -30.48 -7.23 -5.15
N ILE A 152 -29.23 -7.14 -5.62
CA ILE A 152 -28.12 -6.42 -5.00
C ILE A 152 -27.44 -5.56 -6.06
N ASN A 153 -27.04 -4.34 -5.69
CA ASN A 153 -26.30 -3.45 -6.59
C ASN A 153 -24.79 -3.59 -6.40
N ALA A 154 -24.04 -3.08 -7.37
CA ALA A 154 -22.59 -3.20 -7.45
C ALA A 154 -21.86 -2.66 -6.22
N ILE A 155 -22.29 -1.49 -5.72
CA ILE A 155 -21.66 -0.85 -4.56
C ILE A 155 -21.91 -1.69 -3.31
N GLU A 156 -23.15 -2.14 -3.07
CA GLU A 156 -23.44 -3.04 -1.93
C GLU A 156 -22.63 -4.34 -1.99
N TRP A 157 -22.51 -4.94 -3.18
CA TRP A 157 -21.74 -6.17 -3.38
C TRP A 157 -20.24 -5.98 -3.14
N ALA A 158 -19.66 -4.92 -3.68
CA ALA A 158 -18.23 -4.64 -3.57
C ALA A 158 -17.83 -4.18 -2.17
N LEU A 159 -18.69 -3.41 -1.48
CA LEU A 159 -18.36 -2.90 -0.15
C LEU A 159 -18.61 -3.92 0.96
N GLY A 160 -19.62 -4.77 0.81
CA GLY A 160 -19.97 -5.78 1.83
C GLY A 160 -20.62 -5.20 3.08
N ASP A 161 -20.93 -3.90 3.09
CA ASP A 161 -21.40 -3.10 4.22
C ASP A 161 -22.91 -3.22 4.48
N THR A 162 -23.58 -4.14 3.79
CA THR A 162 -25.00 -4.47 3.97
C THR A 162 -25.21 -5.96 4.18
N PRO A 163 -26.34 -6.41 4.77
CA PRO A 163 -26.63 -7.84 4.92
C PRO A 163 -26.58 -8.60 3.58
N LYS A 164 -27.01 -7.98 2.47
CA LYS A 164 -26.94 -8.57 1.13
C LYS A 164 -25.51 -8.68 0.62
N GLY A 165 -24.70 -7.64 0.83
CA GLY A 165 -23.30 -7.58 0.40
C GLY A 165 -22.34 -8.45 1.21
N SER A 166 -22.67 -8.73 2.48
CA SER A 166 -21.79 -9.43 3.43
C SER A 166 -21.36 -10.84 3.02
N GLY A 167 -22.06 -11.44 2.04
CA GLY A 167 -21.71 -12.73 1.44
C GLY A 167 -20.50 -12.67 0.50
N ASN A 168 -20.07 -11.48 0.06
CA ASN A 168 -18.88 -11.33 -0.78
C ASN A 168 -17.61 -11.50 0.08
N SER A 169 -16.87 -12.58 -0.19
CA SER A 169 -15.62 -12.91 0.52
C SER A 169 -14.46 -11.97 0.19
N TRP A 170 -14.58 -11.18 -0.89
CA TRP A 170 -13.55 -10.27 -1.39
C TRP A 170 -14.00 -8.81 -1.38
N SER A 171 -15.00 -8.49 -0.55
CA SER A 171 -15.50 -7.12 -0.36
C SER A 171 -14.54 -6.20 0.38
N LEU A 172 -14.82 -4.89 0.36
CA LEU A 172 -14.09 -3.87 1.15
C LEU A 172 -14.04 -4.23 2.64
N ASP A 173 -15.17 -4.60 3.24
CA ASP A 173 -15.23 -4.97 4.66
C ASP A 173 -14.32 -6.16 4.98
N ARG A 174 -14.21 -7.14 4.07
CA ARG A 174 -13.24 -8.24 4.19
C ARG A 174 -11.81 -7.75 4.00
N GLY A 175 -11.56 -6.87 3.03
CA GLY A 175 -10.25 -6.28 2.80
C GLY A 175 -9.71 -5.52 4.00
N LYS A 176 -10.55 -4.70 4.65
CA LYS A 176 -10.21 -3.98 5.88
C LYS A 176 -9.94 -4.91 7.05
N LEU A 177 -10.76 -5.95 7.22
CA LEU A 177 -10.52 -7.00 8.21
C LEU A 177 -9.18 -7.71 7.97
N TYR A 178 -8.86 -8.07 6.72
CA TYR A 178 -7.58 -8.70 6.40
C TYR A 178 -6.40 -7.76 6.62
N MET A 179 -6.54 -6.46 6.31
CA MET A 179 -5.50 -5.47 6.62
C MET A 179 -5.25 -5.37 8.13
N GLU A 180 -6.32 -5.30 8.94
CA GLU A 180 -6.23 -5.30 10.40
C GLU A 180 -5.54 -6.58 10.92
N LEU A 181 -6.00 -7.75 10.46
CA LEU A 181 -5.41 -9.04 10.82
C LEU A 181 -3.92 -9.09 10.46
N ALA A 182 -3.53 -8.60 9.29
CA ALA A 182 -2.12 -8.53 8.89
C ALA A 182 -1.27 -7.65 9.81
N LEU A 183 -1.85 -6.57 10.35
CA LEU A 183 -1.16 -5.62 11.22
C LEU A 183 -1.07 -6.08 12.69
N ILE A 184 -1.82 -7.10 13.08
CA ILE A 184 -1.78 -7.68 14.44
C ILE A 184 -1.23 -9.12 14.46
N GLU A 185 -1.06 -9.75 13.30
CA GLU A 185 -0.54 -11.10 13.17
C GLU A 185 0.97 -11.15 13.40
N LYS A 186 1.40 -12.05 14.30
CA LYS A 186 2.81 -12.24 14.66
C LYS A 186 3.51 -13.15 13.65
N ASP A 187 2.83 -14.21 13.22
CA ASP A 187 3.37 -15.18 12.27
C ASP A 187 3.53 -14.55 10.89
N SER A 188 4.75 -14.60 10.34
CA SER A 188 5.04 -13.95 9.06
C SER A 188 4.30 -14.58 7.88
N ILE A 189 3.97 -15.87 7.95
CA ILE A 189 3.31 -16.58 6.85
C ILE A 189 1.83 -16.18 6.80
N GLU A 190 1.13 -16.24 7.93
CA GLU A 190 -0.28 -15.80 8.00
C GLU A 190 -0.41 -14.29 7.78
N ARG A 191 0.53 -13.48 8.31
CA ARG A 191 0.57 -12.03 8.03
C ARG A 191 0.65 -11.73 6.54
N ASN A 192 1.53 -12.41 5.82
CA ASN A 192 1.68 -12.22 4.37
C ASN A 192 0.42 -12.64 3.61
N LYS A 193 -0.24 -13.70 4.04
CA LYS A 193 -1.51 -14.16 3.47
C LYS A 193 -2.65 -13.17 3.71
N TYR A 194 -2.72 -12.57 4.89
CA TYR A 194 -3.68 -11.51 5.17
C TYR A 194 -3.42 -10.27 4.32
N PHE A 195 -2.16 -9.84 4.16
CA PHE A 195 -1.84 -8.76 3.21
C PHE A 195 -2.24 -9.11 1.77
N ALA A 196 -1.96 -10.33 1.30
CA ALA A 196 -2.36 -10.78 -0.04
C ALA A 196 -3.88 -10.66 -0.23
N ASN A 197 -4.65 -11.18 0.72
CA ASN A 197 -6.11 -11.14 0.68
C ASN A 197 -6.64 -9.70 0.74
N ALA A 198 -6.05 -8.84 1.58
CA ALA A 198 -6.41 -7.44 1.67
C ALA A 198 -6.22 -6.71 0.32
N TYR A 199 -5.09 -6.96 -0.35
CA TYR A 199 -4.80 -6.35 -1.66
C TYR A 199 -5.64 -6.92 -2.79
N ARG A 200 -6.00 -8.21 -2.74
CA ARG A 200 -7.00 -8.76 -3.66
C ARG A 200 -8.36 -8.09 -3.48
N CYS A 201 -8.86 -7.96 -2.24
CA CYS A 201 -10.11 -7.24 -1.96
C CYS A 201 -10.06 -5.79 -2.47
N LEU A 202 -8.96 -5.08 -2.24
CA LEU A 202 -8.78 -3.73 -2.78
C LEU A 202 -8.88 -3.74 -4.31
N GLY A 203 -8.26 -4.71 -4.98
CA GLY A 203 -8.39 -4.87 -6.43
C GLY A 203 -9.83 -5.08 -6.91
N GLU A 204 -10.63 -5.91 -6.22
CA GLU A 204 -12.04 -6.12 -6.57
C GLU A 204 -12.91 -4.87 -6.28
N VAL A 205 -12.56 -4.06 -5.28
CA VAL A 205 -13.20 -2.77 -5.01
C VAL A 205 -12.84 -1.72 -6.07
N LEU A 206 -11.60 -1.70 -6.55
CA LEU A 206 -11.16 -0.83 -7.64
C LEU A 206 -11.80 -1.25 -8.98
N HIS A 207 -12.03 -2.54 -9.21
CA HIS A 207 -12.85 -3.03 -10.32
C HIS A 207 -14.24 -2.37 -10.28
N ASN A 208 -14.94 -2.46 -9.15
CA ASN A 208 -16.24 -1.82 -9.00
C ASN A 208 -16.18 -0.29 -9.19
N THR A 209 -15.09 0.35 -8.75
CA THR A 209 -14.86 1.78 -8.98
C THR A 209 -14.80 2.10 -10.47
N ALA A 210 -14.14 1.24 -11.27
CA ALA A 210 -14.12 1.39 -12.73
C ALA A 210 -15.52 1.18 -13.34
N ASP A 211 -16.31 0.21 -12.86
CA ASP A 211 -17.70 0.01 -13.32
C ASP A 211 -18.56 1.25 -13.12
N MET A 212 -18.40 1.97 -12.01
CA MET A 212 -19.14 3.21 -11.77
C MET A 212 -18.77 4.33 -12.77
N GLY A 213 -17.64 4.19 -13.44
CA GLY A 213 -17.21 5.01 -14.57
C GLY A 213 -17.63 4.48 -15.94
N LEU A 214 -18.37 3.38 -16.02
CA LEU A 214 -18.87 2.82 -17.27
C LEU A 214 -20.38 3.10 -17.43
N PRO A 215 -20.80 3.77 -18.52
CA PRO A 215 -22.20 4.17 -18.71
C PRO A 215 -23.20 3.00 -18.64
N SER A 216 -22.82 1.82 -19.12
CA SER A 216 -23.67 0.62 -19.14
C SER A 216 -24.02 0.12 -17.74
N HIS A 217 -23.02 0.03 -16.87
CA HIS A 217 -23.14 -0.40 -15.48
C HIS A 217 -24.02 0.52 -14.64
N VAL A 218 -24.06 1.81 -14.98
CA VAL A 218 -24.82 2.80 -14.22
C VAL A 218 -26.15 3.19 -14.86
N ARG A 219 -26.50 2.63 -16.01
CA ARG A 219 -27.76 2.91 -16.72
C ARG A 219 -28.59 1.64 -16.97
N ASN A 220 -28.40 0.61 -16.13
CA ASN A 220 -29.19 -0.62 -16.17
C ASN A 220 -29.20 -1.28 -17.56
N ASP A 221 -28.03 -1.26 -18.20
CA ASP A 221 -27.87 -1.61 -19.61
C ASP A 221 -27.03 -2.87 -19.76
N SER A 222 -27.64 -4.01 -19.39
CA SER A 222 -26.97 -5.32 -19.40
C SER A 222 -26.80 -5.86 -20.81
N HIS A 223 -25.59 -6.30 -21.12
CA HIS A 223 -25.20 -6.67 -22.47
C HIS A 223 -24.22 -7.83 -22.48
N ALA A 224 -24.47 -8.81 -21.62
CA ALA A 224 -23.53 -9.87 -21.41
C ALA A 224 -23.53 -10.83 -22.63
N ALA A 225 -22.53 -10.68 -23.50
CA ALA A 225 -22.38 -11.43 -24.75
C ALA A 225 -21.37 -12.58 -24.58
N PRO A 226 -21.77 -13.78 -24.11
CA PRO A 226 -20.86 -14.89 -23.82
C PRO A 226 -20.07 -15.41 -25.03
N VAL A 227 -20.39 -14.94 -26.24
CA VAL A 227 -19.73 -15.29 -27.50
C VAL A 227 -19.19 -14.07 -28.28
N GLY A 228 -19.14 -12.89 -27.65
CA GLY A 228 -18.57 -11.64 -28.19
C GLY A 228 -19.27 -11.03 -29.41
N LEU A 229 -18.87 -9.80 -29.79
CA LEU A 229 -19.43 -8.95 -30.86
C LEU A 229 -19.81 -9.67 -32.17
N THR A 230 -18.98 -10.60 -32.64
CA THR A 230 -19.14 -11.22 -33.96
C THR A 230 -20.18 -12.34 -33.95
N LEU A 231 -20.21 -13.19 -32.92
CA LEU A 231 -21.21 -14.25 -32.82
C LEU A 231 -22.48 -13.77 -32.11
N GLY A 232 -22.40 -12.87 -31.12
CA GLY A 232 -23.56 -12.29 -30.41
C GLY A 232 -24.55 -11.62 -31.37
N LYS A 233 -24.03 -10.81 -32.31
CA LYS A 233 -24.84 -10.18 -33.38
C LYS A 233 -25.37 -11.16 -34.44
N LEU A 234 -24.69 -12.28 -34.67
CA LEU A 234 -25.07 -13.30 -35.67
C LEU A 234 -26.06 -14.35 -35.13
N SER A 235 -26.19 -14.47 -33.81
CA SER A 235 -26.82 -15.63 -33.18
C SER A 235 -27.99 -15.33 -32.25
N ASN A 236 -28.45 -14.08 -32.14
CA ASN A 236 -29.44 -13.65 -31.14
C ASN A 236 -29.03 -13.99 -29.67
N PHE A 237 -27.75 -14.30 -29.40
CA PHE A 237 -27.25 -14.61 -28.06
C PHE A 237 -26.74 -13.39 -27.28
N GLY A 238 -26.93 -12.16 -27.79
CA GLY A 238 -26.75 -10.92 -27.02
C GLY A 238 -26.65 -9.65 -27.88
N SER A 239 -26.90 -8.49 -27.26
CA SER A 239 -26.48 -7.17 -27.76
C SER A 239 -25.16 -6.84 -27.04
N PRO A 240 -24.02 -6.72 -27.72
CA PRO A 240 -22.76 -6.47 -27.04
C PRO A 240 -22.56 -4.99 -26.66
N ASP A 241 -22.07 -4.69 -25.45
CA ASP A 241 -21.80 -3.30 -25.02
C ASP A 241 -20.63 -2.70 -25.80
N PRO A 242 -20.86 -1.61 -26.57
CA PRO A 242 -19.77 -0.91 -27.27
C PRO A 242 -18.67 -0.39 -26.34
N HIS A 243 -18.97 -0.12 -25.07
CA HIS A 243 -17.94 0.29 -24.11
C HIS A 243 -17.05 -0.89 -23.75
N GLU A 244 -17.57 -1.95 -23.14
CA GLU A 244 -16.74 -3.09 -22.73
C GLU A 244 -16.00 -3.77 -23.90
N GLU A 245 -16.61 -3.84 -25.08
CA GLU A 245 -16.02 -4.56 -26.21
C GLU A 245 -15.08 -3.74 -27.09
N GLN A 246 -15.23 -2.41 -27.11
CA GLN A 246 -14.37 -1.53 -27.91
C GLN A 246 -13.36 -0.76 -27.06
N PHE A 247 -13.55 -0.76 -25.73
CA PHE A 247 -12.56 -0.29 -24.78
C PHE A 247 -11.38 -1.25 -24.77
N ALA A 248 -10.18 -0.68 -24.77
CA ALA A 248 -8.94 -1.43 -24.81
C ALA A 248 -7.93 -0.81 -23.84
N PRO A 249 -7.01 -1.61 -23.29
CA PRO A 249 -5.98 -1.17 -22.34
C PRO A 249 -5.25 0.13 -22.73
N TYR A 250 -4.95 0.33 -24.02
CA TYR A 250 -4.25 1.51 -24.50
C TYR A 250 -5.02 2.82 -24.24
N LEU A 251 -6.35 2.78 -24.05
CA LEU A 251 -7.14 3.97 -23.71
C LEU A 251 -6.89 4.42 -22.28
N VAL A 252 -6.64 3.49 -21.36
CA VAL A 252 -6.21 3.82 -19.99
C VAL A 252 -4.88 4.56 -20.06
N GLU A 253 -3.88 3.95 -20.71
CA GLU A 253 -2.56 4.56 -20.89
C GLU A 253 -2.63 5.93 -21.55
N ARG A 254 -3.49 6.08 -22.57
CA ARG A 254 -3.66 7.34 -23.31
C ARG A 254 -4.19 8.47 -22.45
N PHE A 255 -5.11 8.20 -21.53
CA PHE A 255 -5.87 9.25 -20.83
C PHE A 255 -5.60 9.31 -19.31
N MET A 256 -4.86 8.37 -18.72
CA MET A 256 -4.61 8.32 -17.26
C MET A 256 -3.88 9.56 -16.68
N ASN A 257 -3.23 10.35 -17.54
CA ASN A 257 -2.51 11.56 -17.17
C ASN A 257 -3.30 12.85 -17.37
N ASP A 258 -4.50 12.77 -17.98
CA ASP A 258 -5.35 13.94 -18.16
C ASP A 258 -5.99 14.35 -16.82
N ASN A 259 -6.41 15.61 -16.73
CA ASN A 259 -7.07 16.11 -15.53
C ASN A 259 -8.49 15.52 -15.39
N PRO A 260 -8.92 15.13 -14.17
CA PRO A 260 -10.31 14.76 -13.91
C PRO A 260 -11.24 15.97 -14.04
N ASP A 261 -12.53 15.71 -14.03
CA ASP A 261 -13.54 16.74 -13.83
C ASP A 261 -13.30 17.45 -12.48
N PRO A 262 -13.26 18.79 -12.45
CA PRO A 262 -12.90 19.52 -11.23
C PRO A 262 -13.91 19.31 -10.10
N GLY A 263 -15.20 19.21 -10.42
CA GLY A 263 -16.23 18.99 -9.42
C GLY A 263 -16.16 17.60 -8.80
N LEU A 264 -15.89 16.57 -9.61
CA LEU A 264 -15.62 15.23 -9.09
C LEU A 264 -14.31 15.18 -8.30
N SER A 265 -13.26 15.85 -8.77
CA SER A 265 -11.97 15.91 -8.07
C SER A 265 -12.11 16.46 -6.67
N ASP A 266 -12.83 17.58 -6.52
CA ASP A 266 -13.10 18.17 -5.21
C ASP A 266 -13.88 17.20 -4.31
N ILE A 267 -14.86 16.47 -4.85
CA ILE A 267 -15.61 15.46 -4.07
C ILE A 267 -14.69 14.34 -3.62
N PHE A 268 -13.86 13.77 -4.51
CA PHE A 268 -13.01 12.62 -4.20
C PHE A 268 -11.92 12.96 -3.19
N ASN A 269 -11.28 14.12 -3.34
CA ASN A 269 -10.22 14.59 -2.44
C ASN A 269 -10.74 14.78 -1.00
N ASN A 270 -12.00 15.22 -0.85
CA ASN A 270 -12.61 15.46 0.45
C ASN A 270 -13.44 14.27 0.98
N ALA A 271 -13.60 13.22 0.18
CA ALA A 271 -14.40 12.06 0.54
C ALA A 271 -13.85 11.39 1.80
N GLN A 272 -14.75 11.06 2.73
CA GLN A 272 -14.45 10.31 3.94
C GLN A 272 -14.80 8.83 3.78
N SER A 273 -15.53 8.42 2.74
CA SER A 273 -15.84 7.02 2.51
C SER A 273 -15.74 6.61 1.05
N ILE A 274 -15.32 5.37 0.82
CA ILE A 274 -15.22 4.75 -0.50
C ILE A 274 -16.60 4.71 -1.18
N ARG A 275 -17.66 4.48 -0.40
CA ARG A 275 -19.06 4.58 -0.86
C ARG A 275 -19.36 5.93 -1.53
N THR A 276 -18.95 7.03 -0.90
CA THR A 276 -19.20 8.39 -1.44
C THR A 276 -18.53 8.57 -2.80
N ILE A 277 -17.32 8.02 -2.97
CA ILE A 277 -16.58 8.07 -4.25
C ILE A 277 -17.36 7.31 -5.32
N ASN A 278 -17.72 6.05 -5.07
CA ASN A 278 -18.41 5.20 -6.05
C ASN A 278 -19.79 5.74 -6.43
N GLU A 279 -20.59 6.19 -5.45
CA GLU A 279 -21.90 6.77 -5.73
C GLU A 279 -21.80 8.09 -6.52
N SER A 280 -20.76 8.91 -6.25
CA SER A 280 -20.57 10.18 -6.95
C SER A 280 -20.08 9.98 -8.39
N LEU A 281 -19.15 9.04 -8.59
CA LEU A 281 -18.71 8.64 -9.93
C LEU A 281 -19.88 8.09 -10.73
N ALA A 282 -20.68 7.19 -10.15
CA ALA A 282 -21.85 6.62 -10.82
C ALA A 282 -22.87 7.69 -11.22
N LYS A 283 -23.19 8.62 -10.32
CA LYS A 283 -24.10 9.75 -10.60
C LYS A 283 -23.60 10.61 -11.75
N PHE A 284 -22.30 10.90 -11.79
CA PHE A 284 -21.70 11.66 -12.89
C PHE A 284 -21.81 10.88 -14.21
N THR A 285 -21.38 9.63 -14.22
CA THR A 285 -21.39 8.77 -15.42
C THR A 285 -22.82 8.60 -15.96
N ASN A 286 -23.79 8.28 -15.10
CA ASN A 286 -25.19 8.13 -15.48
C ASN A 286 -25.74 9.43 -16.10
N LYS A 287 -25.47 10.58 -15.48
CA LYS A 287 -26.01 11.88 -15.90
C LYS A 287 -25.50 12.36 -17.26
N TYR A 288 -24.25 12.07 -17.60
CA TYR A 288 -23.59 12.73 -18.74
C TYR A 288 -23.40 11.88 -19.98
N PHE A 289 -23.52 10.55 -19.88
CA PHE A 289 -23.20 9.64 -20.97
C PHE A 289 -24.40 8.82 -21.42
N PHE A 290 -24.48 8.61 -22.72
CA PHE A 290 -25.42 7.65 -23.31
C PHE A 290 -24.81 6.26 -23.31
N THR A 291 -25.66 5.25 -23.27
CA THR A 291 -25.33 3.90 -23.73
C THR A 291 -26.12 3.59 -24.98
N ASN A 292 -25.75 2.52 -25.71
CA ASN A 292 -26.41 2.22 -26.98
C ASN A 292 -27.92 1.94 -26.83
N GLU A 293 -28.37 1.36 -25.71
CA GLU A 293 -29.80 1.09 -25.51
C GLU A 293 -30.55 2.23 -24.83
N THR A 294 -29.87 3.15 -24.16
CA THR A 294 -30.53 4.21 -23.35
C THR A 294 -30.58 5.57 -24.02
N ILE A 295 -30.17 5.67 -25.29
CA ILE A 295 -30.32 6.90 -26.06
C ILE A 295 -31.80 7.23 -26.23
N ASN A 296 -32.21 8.41 -25.78
CA ASN A 296 -33.57 8.92 -25.91
C ASN A 296 -33.59 10.42 -26.22
N GLY A 297 -34.73 10.92 -26.71
CA GLY A 297 -34.95 12.35 -26.93
C GLY A 297 -35.57 12.70 -28.28
N ILE A 298 -35.29 13.91 -28.77
CA ILE A 298 -35.81 14.46 -30.02
C ILE A 298 -34.65 14.78 -30.96
N GLN A 299 -34.52 14.00 -32.02
CA GLN A 299 -33.52 14.20 -33.08
C GLN A 299 -34.03 15.20 -34.13
N LEU A 300 -33.24 16.24 -34.42
CA LEU A 300 -33.47 17.13 -35.57
C LEU A 300 -32.84 16.51 -36.83
N LEU A 301 -33.65 16.34 -37.87
CA LEU A 301 -33.24 15.81 -39.15
C LEU A 301 -32.80 16.94 -40.11
N SER A 302 -31.92 16.61 -41.04
CA SER A 302 -31.38 17.49 -42.09
C SER A 302 -32.43 18.14 -42.98
N ASN A 303 -33.63 17.56 -43.06
CA ASN A 303 -34.78 18.12 -43.76
C ASN A 303 -35.65 19.06 -42.90
N GLY A 304 -35.19 19.42 -41.68
CA GLY A 304 -35.89 20.29 -40.73
C GLY A 304 -36.99 19.60 -39.93
N LYS A 305 -37.24 18.29 -40.10
CA LYS A 305 -38.22 17.54 -39.31
C LYS A 305 -37.59 17.02 -38.02
N THR A 306 -38.42 16.78 -37.00
CA THR A 306 -38.00 16.13 -35.76
C THR A 306 -38.42 14.67 -35.74
N LYS A 307 -37.61 13.81 -35.10
CA LYS A 307 -37.90 12.40 -34.86
C LYS A 307 -37.73 12.10 -33.38
N THR A 308 -38.74 11.51 -32.76
CA THR A 308 -38.62 10.98 -31.40
C THR A 308 -37.74 9.73 -31.41
N ILE A 309 -36.74 9.73 -30.55
CA ILE A 309 -35.84 8.61 -30.28
C ILE A 309 -36.28 7.97 -28.98
N THR A 310 -36.77 6.73 -29.08
CA THR A 310 -37.16 5.90 -27.95
C THR A 310 -36.03 4.92 -27.67
N PRO A 311 -35.62 4.74 -26.40
CA PRO A 311 -34.55 3.80 -26.04
C PRO A 311 -34.93 2.36 -26.41
N ILE A 312 -33.91 1.54 -26.67
CA ILE A 312 -34.05 0.14 -27.11
C ILE A 312 -34.60 -0.73 -25.97
N ASN A 313 -34.15 -0.51 -24.74
CA ASN A 313 -34.62 -1.19 -23.54
C ASN A 313 -35.96 -0.63 -22.98
N GLY A 314 -36.67 0.19 -23.75
CA GLY A 314 -38.00 0.65 -23.40
C GLY A 314 -38.04 1.56 -22.17
N ALA A 315 -38.99 1.35 -21.27
CA ALA A 315 -39.20 2.25 -20.13
C ALA A 315 -37.99 2.37 -19.20
N ASP A 316 -37.19 1.30 -19.08
CA ASP A 316 -35.99 1.24 -18.25
C ASP A 316 -34.81 2.05 -18.82
N GLY A 317 -34.92 2.58 -20.05
CA GLY A 317 -33.93 3.50 -20.63
C GLY A 317 -34.39 4.94 -20.75
N LEU A 318 -35.55 5.31 -20.20
CA LEU A 318 -36.06 6.68 -20.24
C LEU A 318 -35.37 7.58 -19.20
N TYR A 319 -34.04 7.57 -19.17
CA TYR A 319 -33.26 8.43 -18.29
C TYR A 319 -33.52 9.91 -18.61
N PRO A 320 -33.54 10.77 -17.58
CA PRO A 320 -33.82 12.18 -17.76
C PRO A 320 -32.69 12.93 -18.48
N GLU A 321 -31.45 12.48 -18.33
CA GLU A 321 -30.25 13.05 -18.96
C GLU A 321 -29.22 11.93 -19.28
N PRO A 322 -28.33 12.14 -20.27
CA PRO A 322 -28.44 13.18 -21.29
C PRO A 322 -29.60 12.86 -22.25
N ARG A 323 -30.09 13.88 -22.98
CA ARG A 323 -31.09 13.74 -24.05
C ARG A 323 -30.55 14.28 -25.36
N ILE A 324 -30.98 13.71 -26.49
CA ILE A 324 -30.46 14.07 -27.84
C ILE A 324 -30.64 15.57 -28.16
N GLU A 325 -31.74 16.18 -27.73
CA GLU A 325 -32.02 17.60 -27.92
C GLU A 325 -31.18 18.52 -27.02
N ASN A 326 -30.54 17.97 -25.98
CA ASN A 326 -29.74 18.71 -24.98
C ASN A 326 -28.23 18.64 -25.28
N VAL A 327 -27.83 18.08 -26.42
CA VAL A 327 -26.43 17.93 -26.83
C VAL A 327 -26.18 18.57 -28.20
N ASN A 328 -24.94 18.97 -28.46
CA ASN A 328 -24.55 19.67 -29.68
C ASN A 328 -24.46 18.69 -30.84
N TYR A 329 -25.24 18.92 -31.90
CA TYR A 329 -25.18 18.11 -33.13
C TYR A 329 -24.27 18.76 -34.18
N ASP A 330 -23.29 18.00 -34.66
CA ASP A 330 -22.46 18.37 -35.81
C ASP A 330 -22.92 17.61 -37.06
N VAL A 331 -23.56 18.34 -37.98
CA VAL A 331 -24.08 17.79 -39.24
C VAL A 331 -23.00 17.28 -40.19
N ASN A 332 -21.77 17.81 -40.10
CA ASN A 332 -20.67 17.39 -40.97
C ASN A 332 -20.12 16.04 -40.55
N ASN A 333 -20.08 15.80 -39.23
CA ASN A 333 -19.52 14.59 -38.64
C ASN A 333 -20.58 13.56 -38.22
N TYR A 334 -21.86 13.94 -38.28
CA TYR A 334 -23.00 13.12 -37.87
C TYR A 334 -22.84 12.67 -36.41
N SER A 335 -22.46 13.60 -35.54
CA SER A 335 -22.08 13.34 -34.15
C SER A 335 -22.82 14.24 -33.17
N TYR A 336 -23.17 13.65 -32.03
CA TYR A 336 -23.68 14.33 -30.86
C TYR A 336 -22.55 14.51 -29.87
N SER A 337 -22.34 15.74 -29.42
CA SER A 337 -21.24 16.09 -28.54
C SER A 337 -21.68 16.98 -27.39
N LYS A 338 -20.90 16.97 -26.30
CA LYS A 338 -21.13 17.83 -25.14
C LYS A 338 -19.80 18.36 -24.65
N VAL A 339 -19.80 19.62 -24.19
CA VAL A 339 -18.67 20.19 -23.45
C VAL A 339 -18.86 19.82 -21.98
N PHE A 340 -17.89 19.12 -21.41
CA PHE A 340 -17.89 18.68 -20.02
C PHE A 340 -17.36 19.78 -19.10
N PRO A 341 -17.62 19.71 -17.78
CA PRO A 341 -17.09 20.70 -16.83
C PRO A 341 -15.55 20.72 -16.77
N SER A 342 -14.89 19.63 -17.18
CA SER A 342 -13.45 19.56 -17.46
C SER A 342 -12.98 20.50 -18.60
N GLY A 343 -13.90 21.02 -19.42
CA GLY A 343 -13.64 21.78 -20.64
C GLY A 343 -13.48 20.92 -21.91
N ARG A 344 -13.46 19.58 -21.79
CA ARG A 344 -13.34 18.69 -22.95
C ARG A 344 -14.64 18.63 -23.75
N THR A 345 -14.52 18.65 -25.08
CA THR A 345 -15.63 18.31 -25.98
C THR A 345 -15.61 16.82 -26.25
N VAL A 346 -16.69 16.14 -25.87
CA VAL A 346 -16.81 14.68 -25.95
C VAL A 346 -17.92 14.31 -26.91
N ILE A 347 -17.63 13.42 -27.87
CA ILE A 347 -18.60 12.79 -28.76
C ILE A 347 -19.29 11.66 -27.98
N LEU A 348 -20.60 11.79 -27.78
CA LEU A 348 -21.40 10.84 -27.02
C LEU A 348 -22.04 9.77 -27.92
N ALA A 349 -22.47 10.14 -29.12
CA ALA A 349 -23.10 9.22 -30.07
C ALA A 349 -22.96 9.73 -31.50
N ARG A 350 -23.24 8.86 -32.48
CA ARG A 350 -23.30 9.22 -33.90
C ARG A 350 -24.57 8.68 -34.55
N ASP A 351 -25.06 9.36 -35.58
CA ASP A 351 -26.26 8.96 -36.32
C ASP A 351 -25.99 8.66 -37.79
N ARG A 352 -24.80 8.14 -38.12
CA ARG A 352 -24.51 7.69 -39.48
C ARG A 352 -23.73 6.40 -39.52
N TRP A 353 -24.37 5.36 -40.05
CA TRP A 353 -23.68 4.09 -40.34
C TRP A 353 -22.78 4.23 -41.58
N TYR A 354 -21.68 3.49 -41.62
CA TYR A 354 -20.69 3.44 -42.71
C TYR A 354 -21.28 3.34 -44.14
N PHE A 355 -22.39 2.62 -44.32
CA PHE A 355 -23.07 2.46 -45.62
C PHE A 355 -24.38 3.26 -45.74
N GLY A 356 -24.72 4.06 -44.73
CA GLY A 356 -25.97 4.82 -44.69
C GLY A 356 -25.94 6.08 -45.55
N MET A 357 -27.03 6.32 -46.28
CA MET A 357 -27.31 7.62 -46.89
C MET A 357 -28.11 8.49 -45.90
N GLY A 358 -27.42 9.34 -45.14
CA GLY A 358 -28.04 10.30 -44.22
C GLY A 358 -28.13 9.84 -42.76
N GLN A 359 -28.94 10.55 -41.98
CA GLN A 359 -29.11 10.32 -40.54
C GLN A 359 -29.91 9.05 -40.24
N SER A 360 -29.41 8.23 -39.32
CA SER A 360 -30.00 7.00 -38.82
C SER A 360 -30.42 7.14 -37.34
N TYR A 361 -30.82 6.02 -36.73
CA TYR A 361 -30.91 5.95 -35.28
C TYR A 361 -29.51 6.25 -34.68
N PRO A 362 -29.39 7.07 -33.62
CA PRO A 362 -28.10 7.34 -32.98
C PRO A 362 -27.55 6.10 -32.25
N PHE A 363 -26.25 5.89 -32.29
CA PHE A 363 -25.58 4.75 -31.66
C PHE A 363 -24.20 5.15 -31.12
N VAL A 364 -23.70 4.37 -30.17
CA VAL A 364 -22.33 4.52 -29.65
C VAL A 364 -21.40 3.66 -30.49
N ASP A 365 -20.52 4.32 -31.25
CA ASP A 365 -19.50 3.67 -32.08
C ASP A 365 -18.10 3.82 -31.49
N LYS A 366 -17.09 3.21 -32.13
CA LYS A 366 -15.71 3.26 -31.65
C LYS A 366 -15.17 4.68 -31.48
N VAL A 367 -15.58 5.61 -32.35
CA VAL A 367 -15.19 7.03 -32.23
C VAL A 367 -15.79 7.64 -30.97
N SER A 368 -17.07 7.37 -30.72
CA SER A 368 -17.78 7.78 -29.51
C SER A 368 -17.13 7.16 -28.27
N THR A 369 -16.88 5.86 -28.23
CA THR A 369 -16.22 5.18 -27.10
C THR A 369 -14.86 5.81 -26.78
N ILE A 370 -14.00 6.00 -27.78
CA ILE A 370 -12.68 6.65 -27.58
C ILE A 370 -12.84 8.08 -27.06
N SER A 371 -13.80 8.83 -27.59
CA SER A 371 -14.04 10.21 -27.14
C SER A 371 -14.58 10.25 -25.71
N GLN A 372 -15.50 9.37 -25.35
CA GLN A 372 -16.04 9.25 -23.99
C GLN A 372 -14.94 8.84 -23.00
N SER A 373 -14.04 7.93 -23.38
CA SER A 373 -12.90 7.54 -22.54
C SER A 373 -11.99 8.71 -22.16
N SER A 374 -11.89 9.76 -23.00
CA SER A 374 -11.10 10.96 -22.66
C SER A 374 -11.62 11.73 -21.44
N GLU A 375 -12.89 11.52 -21.09
CA GLU A 375 -13.51 12.10 -19.89
C GLU A 375 -13.66 11.06 -18.78
N LEU A 376 -14.02 9.81 -19.11
CA LEU A 376 -14.26 8.77 -18.11
C LEU A 376 -12.97 8.30 -17.43
N VAL A 377 -11.91 8.01 -18.20
CA VAL A 377 -10.66 7.44 -17.66
C VAL A 377 -10.04 8.35 -16.57
N PRO A 378 -9.85 9.66 -16.78
CA PRO A 378 -9.27 10.53 -15.74
C PRO A 378 -10.06 10.52 -14.44
N ASN A 379 -11.40 10.52 -14.54
CA ASN A 379 -12.29 10.48 -13.39
C ASN A 379 -12.22 9.14 -12.65
N ILE A 380 -12.19 8.02 -13.38
CA ILE A 380 -12.02 6.67 -12.83
C ILE A 380 -10.68 6.56 -12.09
N ILE A 381 -9.58 6.99 -12.72
CA ILE A 381 -8.25 6.96 -12.11
C ILE A 381 -8.20 7.80 -10.84
N HIS A 382 -8.76 9.01 -10.87
CA HIS A 382 -8.76 9.90 -9.72
C HIS A 382 -9.66 9.41 -8.56
N ALA A 383 -10.77 8.73 -8.88
CA ALA A 383 -11.57 7.99 -7.91
C ALA A 383 -10.72 6.88 -7.27
N GLY A 384 -10.06 6.05 -8.08
CA GLY A 384 -9.22 4.95 -7.61
C GLY A 384 -8.08 5.38 -6.70
N ILE A 385 -7.41 6.50 -6.98
CA ILE A 385 -6.40 7.10 -6.08
C ILE A 385 -7.00 7.35 -4.70
N ASN A 386 -8.20 7.92 -4.64
CA ASN A 386 -8.87 8.24 -3.38
C ASN A 386 -9.47 7.00 -2.69
N VAL A 387 -9.82 5.95 -3.44
CA VAL A 387 -10.18 4.64 -2.85
C VAL A 387 -8.97 4.03 -2.15
N ILE A 388 -7.79 4.02 -2.79
CA ILE A 388 -6.54 3.53 -2.17
C ILE A 388 -6.18 4.39 -0.94
N ARG A 389 -6.33 5.71 -1.02
CA ARG A 389 -6.11 6.67 0.09
C ARG A 389 -6.94 6.32 1.33
N LEU A 390 -8.21 5.96 1.13
CA LEU A 390 -9.13 5.60 2.20
C LEU A 390 -8.93 4.16 2.69
N PHE A 391 -8.49 3.24 1.83
CA PHE A 391 -8.21 1.85 2.19
C PHE A 391 -6.97 1.68 3.08
N ILE A 392 -5.94 2.53 2.97
CA ILE A 392 -4.73 2.38 3.78
C ILE A 392 -4.98 2.94 5.20
N PRO A 393 -4.73 2.19 6.30
CA PRO A 393 -5.01 2.65 7.65
C PRO A 393 -4.04 3.75 8.10
N HIS A 394 -4.47 4.61 9.03
CA HIS A 394 -3.63 5.66 9.62
C HIS A 394 -2.83 5.10 10.80
N LEU A 395 -1.51 5.00 10.63
CA LEU A 395 -0.55 4.49 11.59
C LEU A 395 0.44 5.61 11.92
N LYS A 396 0.71 5.76 13.21
CA LYS A 396 1.69 6.70 13.73
C LYS A 396 2.76 5.94 14.50
N VAL A 397 4.02 6.19 14.17
CA VAL A 397 5.19 5.60 14.83
C VAL A 397 5.90 6.68 15.63
N GLU A 398 6.11 6.42 16.91
CA GLU A 398 6.82 7.28 17.84
C GLU A 398 7.99 6.51 18.46
N MET A 399 9.11 7.20 18.64
CA MET A 399 10.26 6.66 19.35
C MET A 399 10.83 7.74 20.26
N GLU A 400 11.21 7.35 21.47
CA GLU A 400 11.88 8.22 22.43
C GLU A 400 12.91 7.45 23.26
N ASN A 401 13.94 8.17 23.71
CA ASN A 401 14.89 7.67 24.70
C ASN A 401 14.21 7.72 26.08
N ILE A 402 14.11 6.59 26.79
CA ILE A 402 13.40 6.53 28.08
C ILE A 402 14.25 7.14 29.19
N ASP A 403 15.55 6.88 29.16
CA ASP A 403 16.48 7.24 30.22
C ASP A 403 17.81 7.67 29.62
N ASP A 404 18.21 8.92 29.89
CA ASP A 404 19.47 9.50 29.43
C ASP A 404 20.72 8.79 30.00
N LEU A 405 20.52 7.79 30.87
CA LEU A 405 21.56 6.97 31.46
C LEU A 405 21.66 5.57 30.87
N SER A 406 20.71 5.13 30.05
CA SER A 406 20.69 3.78 29.49
C SER A 406 20.43 3.76 27.97
N ASP A 407 20.52 2.57 27.40
CA ASP A 407 20.18 2.24 26.02
C ASP A 407 18.69 1.88 25.82
N SER A 408 17.85 2.21 26.80
CA SER A 408 16.42 1.89 26.78
C SER A 408 15.62 2.93 25.98
N VAL A 409 14.79 2.42 25.08
CA VAL A 409 13.91 3.21 24.22
C VAL A 409 12.46 2.79 24.41
N ASN A 410 11.55 3.74 24.18
CA ASN A 410 10.13 3.50 24.09
C ASN A 410 9.74 3.69 22.62
N ILE A 411 9.13 2.67 22.03
CA ILE A 411 8.62 2.70 20.66
C ILE A 411 7.12 2.44 20.75
N LYS A 412 6.33 3.34 20.17
CA LYS A 412 4.88 3.25 20.15
C LYS A 412 4.37 3.29 18.71
N VAL A 413 3.48 2.37 18.37
CA VAL A 413 2.77 2.32 17.10
C VAL A 413 1.28 2.39 17.39
N THR A 414 0.66 3.47 16.93
CA THR A 414 -0.75 3.78 17.20
C THR A 414 -1.52 3.76 15.88
N HIS A 415 -2.63 3.03 15.84
CA HIS A 415 -3.62 3.19 14.78
C HIS A 415 -4.56 4.34 15.17
N ILE A 416 -4.78 5.29 14.27
CA ILE A 416 -5.70 6.42 14.49
C ILE A 416 -6.98 6.13 13.71
N PRO A 417 -8.11 5.85 14.38
CA PRO A 417 -9.36 5.54 13.71
C PRO A 417 -9.82 6.64 12.75
N ASP A 418 -10.43 6.23 11.65
CA ASP A 418 -11.08 7.11 10.69
C ASP A 418 -12.46 6.55 10.29
N SER A 419 -13.08 7.15 9.28
CA SER A 419 -14.38 6.76 8.77
C SER A 419 -14.41 5.36 8.14
N GLU A 420 -13.28 4.86 7.64
CA GLU A 420 -13.16 3.50 7.09
C GLU A 420 -12.74 2.48 8.15
N TYR A 421 -11.80 2.85 9.03
CA TYR A 421 -11.31 2.06 10.16
C TYR A 421 -11.82 2.62 11.48
N LYS A 422 -13.07 2.28 11.83
CA LYS A 422 -13.80 2.90 12.95
C LYS A 422 -13.30 2.51 14.34
N SER A 423 -12.61 1.38 14.46
CA SER A 423 -12.08 0.88 15.73
C SER A 423 -10.56 0.92 15.74
N GLU A 424 -9.99 1.25 16.90
CA GLU A 424 -8.55 1.13 17.12
C GLU A 424 -8.15 -0.34 17.22
N PHE A 425 -7.01 -0.69 16.62
CA PHE A 425 -6.36 -1.98 16.80
C PHE A 425 -4.90 -1.78 17.21
N SER A 426 -4.38 -2.71 18.00
CA SER A 426 -3.03 -2.62 18.55
C SER A 426 -2.04 -3.38 17.67
N TYR A 427 -1.25 -2.64 16.90
CA TYR A 427 -0.25 -3.20 16.00
C TYR A 427 0.67 -4.21 16.71
N SER A 428 0.88 -5.36 16.10
CA SER A 428 1.83 -6.37 16.58
C SER A 428 2.63 -6.89 15.40
N GLY A 429 3.91 -6.55 15.34
CA GLY A 429 4.70 -6.81 14.14
C GLY A 429 6.11 -6.23 14.16
N PRO A 430 6.83 -6.38 13.03
CA PRO A 430 8.23 -5.97 12.92
C PRO A 430 8.40 -4.45 12.76
N VAL A 431 9.30 -3.89 13.54
CA VAL A 431 9.84 -2.53 13.43
C VAL A 431 11.29 -2.61 12.97
N ARG A 432 11.65 -1.78 12.00
CA ARG A 432 13.00 -1.65 11.44
C ARG A 432 13.61 -0.30 11.79
N PHE A 433 14.92 -0.18 11.60
CA PHE A 433 15.68 0.99 12.06
C PHE A 433 16.65 1.50 11.02
N MET A 434 16.76 2.81 10.92
CA MET A 434 17.94 3.48 10.38
C MET A 434 18.76 4.04 11.52
N VAL A 435 20.08 3.82 11.49
CA VAL A 435 21.05 4.35 12.44
C VAL A 435 22.02 5.24 11.67
N ASN A 436 22.09 6.52 12.01
CA ASN A 436 22.91 7.53 11.34
C ASN A 436 22.72 7.52 9.80
N ASN A 437 21.45 7.50 9.36
CA ASN A 437 21.01 7.42 7.96
C ASN A 437 21.44 6.14 7.21
N LYS A 438 21.82 5.07 7.92
CA LYS A 438 22.10 3.76 7.33
C LYS A 438 21.11 2.73 7.82
N LEU A 439 20.62 1.89 6.91
CA LEU A 439 19.74 0.78 7.26
C LEU A 439 20.45 -0.16 8.24
N ASN A 440 19.73 -0.54 9.30
CA ASN A 440 20.13 -1.59 10.21
C ASN A 440 19.34 -2.86 9.89
N ASP A 441 20.02 -4.01 9.85
CA ASP A 441 19.41 -5.29 9.49
C ASP A 441 18.62 -5.93 10.64
N SER A 442 18.74 -5.42 11.86
CA SER A 442 17.99 -5.89 13.02
C SER A 442 16.50 -5.56 12.91
N ILE A 443 15.68 -6.50 13.37
CA ILE A 443 14.22 -6.39 13.43
C ILE A 443 13.82 -6.49 14.91
N LEU A 444 12.99 -5.55 15.35
CA LEU A 444 12.36 -5.62 16.66
C LEU A 444 10.88 -5.97 16.48
N TYR A 445 10.39 -6.99 17.17
CA TYR A 445 8.96 -7.27 17.20
C TYR A 445 8.32 -6.54 18.38
N ILE A 446 7.29 -5.77 18.10
CA ILE A 446 6.48 -5.10 19.12
C ILE A 446 5.14 -5.82 19.27
N GLU A 447 4.62 -5.83 20.48
CA GLU A 447 3.33 -6.46 20.80
C GLU A 447 2.40 -5.39 21.38
N HIS A 448 1.12 -5.42 20.98
CA HIS A 448 0.11 -4.49 21.48
C HIS A 448 0.50 -3.00 21.32
N GLY A 449 1.22 -2.68 20.25
CA GLY A 449 1.54 -1.31 19.84
C GLY A 449 2.63 -0.62 20.66
N GLU A 450 3.30 -1.30 21.60
CA GLU A 450 4.34 -0.67 22.42
C GLU A 450 5.53 -1.60 22.69
N PHE A 451 6.73 -1.04 22.71
CA PHE A 451 7.94 -1.68 23.22
C PHE A 451 8.70 -0.73 24.13
N LYS A 452 9.08 -1.22 25.30
CA LYS A 452 9.94 -0.52 26.27
C LYS A 452 11.12 -1.42 26.63
N GLY A 453 12.32 -1.03 26.25
CA GLY A 453 13.51 -1.82 26.56
C GLY A 453 14.72 -1.48 25.69
N VAL A 454 15.71 -2.37 25.73
CA VAL A 454 16.98 -2.23 25.01
C VAL A 454 16.81 -2.72 23.57
N LEU A 455 17.39 -1.98 22.61
CA LEU A 455 17.35 -2.34 21.20
C LEU A 455 18.15 -3.64 20.92
N PRO A 456 17.77 -4.43 19.90
CA PRO A 456 18.45 -5.69 19.57
C PRO A 456 19.82 -5.52 18.88
N PHE A 457 20.37 -4.30 18.89
CA PHE A 457 21.65 -3.94 18.32
C PHE A 457 22.34 -2.89 19.17
N GLN A 458 23.67 -2.81 19.04
CA GLN A 458 24.47 -1.83 19.76
C GLN A 458 24.21 -0.42 19.27
N ILE A 459 24.01 0.50 20.21
CA ILE A 459 23.80 1.93 19.98
C ILE A 459 24.76 2.73 20.87
N LYS A 460 25.07 3.96 20.46
CA LYS A 460 26.03 4.85 21.14
C LYS A 460 25.37 6.16 21.53
N ASN A 461 26.00 6.86 22.48
CA ASN A 461 25.60 8.22 22.79
C ASN A 461 25.82 9.12 21.57
N GLY A 462 24.77 9.84 21.17
CA GLY A 462 24.74 10.70 19.99
C GLY A 462 24.30 10.01 18.72
N ASP A 463 24.08 8.69 18.72
CA ASP A 463 23.51 8.01 17.56
C ASP A 463 22.12 8.54 17.25
N LYS A 464 21.86 8.72 15.96
CA LYS A 464 20.59 9.16 15.41
C LYS A 464 19.82 7.96 14.92
N ILE A 465 18.69 7.65 15.55
CA ILE A 465 17.89 6.48 15.22
C ILE A 465 16.52 6.91 14.70
N LYS A 466 16.11 6.30 13.59
CA LYS A 466 14.76 6.45 13.04
C LYS A 466 14.12 5.07 12.93
N ALA A 467 13.07 4.84 13.71
CA ALA A 467 12.24 3.64 13.59
C ALA A 467 11.27 3.79 12.40
N PHE A 468 10.92 2.67 11.77
CA PHE A 468 9.90 2.64 10.73
C PHE A 468 9.25 1.27 10.60
N LEU A 469 8.03 1.25 10.07
CA LEU A 469 7.34 0.02 9.64
C LEU A 469 7.61 -0.18 8.15
N ASP A 470 8.04 -1.38 7.79
CA ASP A 470 8.28 -1.78 6.41
C ASP A 470 7.20 -2.79 6.01
N LEU A 471 6.04 -2.26 5.59
CA LEU A 471 4.86 -3.06 5.28
C LEU A 471 4.78 -3.28 3.76
N PRO A 472 4.23 -4.41 3.28
CA PRO A 472 4.06 -4.63 1.85
C PRO A 472 3.25 -3.48 1.24
N GLY A 473 3.80 -2.75 0.28
CA GLY A 473 3.15 -1.63 -0.41
C GLY A 473 3.37 -0.25 0.21
N PHE A 474 3.78 -0.13 1.48
CA PHE A 474 4.06 1.17 2.10
C PHE A 474 4.97 1.10 3.34
N VAL A 475 5.73 2.17 3.55
CA VAL A 475 6.61 2.38 4.70
C VAL A 475 6.05 3.49 5.57
N VAL A 476 6.01 3.29 6.89
CA VAL A 476 5.58 4.31 7.86
C VAL A 476 6.76 4.72 8.71
N ASN A 477 7.22 5.95 8.53
CA ASN A 477 8.36 6.50 9.27
C ASN A 477 7.94 7.01 10.65
N ALA A 478 8.85 6.94 11.63
CA ALA A 478 8.70 7.69 12.88
C ALA A 478 8.61 9.20 12.63
N GLU A 479 7.79 9.88 13.44
CA GLU A 479 7.57 11.34 13.32
C GLU A 479 8.84 12.17 13.45
N LYS A 480 9.81 11.67 14.23
CA LYS A 480 11.08 12.32 14.46
C LYS A 480 12.20 11.30 14.54
N GLU A 481 13.40 11.75 14.17
CA GLU A 481 14.64 11.07 14.49
C GLU A 481 14.94 11.24 15.98
N THR A 482 15.28 10.14 16.65
CA THR A 482 15.64 10.12 18.07
C THR A 482 17.15 10.13 18.20
N VAL A 483 17.69 11.18 18.83
CA VAL A 483 19.10 11.22 19.23
C VAL A 483 19.23 10.50 20.56
N ILE A 484 20.00 9.42 20.57
CA ILE A 484 20.27 8.64 21.76
C ILE A 484 21.13 9.48 22.71
N LYS A 485 20.59 9.71 23.90
CA LYS A 485 21.30 10.32 25.00
C LYS A 485 21.55 9.21 26.00
N MET A 486 22.80 8.80 26.12
CA MET A 486 23.19 7.81 27.12
C MET A 486 24.50 8.25 27.77
N ASN A 487 24.73 7.85 29.02
CA ASN A 487 26.05 8.02 29.58
C ASN A 487 27.04 7.14 28.80
N PRO A 488 28.13 7.68 28.22
CA PRO A 488 29.03 6.91 27.36
C PRO A 488 29.75 5.78 28.12
N LEU A 489 29.79 5.80 29.46
CA LEU A 489 30.29 4.69 30.27
C LEU A 489 29.27 3.58 30.52
N TRP A 490 27.98 3.78 30.25
CA TRP A 490 26.96 2.74 30.45
C TRP A 490 27.25 1.50 29.59
N GLY A 491 27.15 0.31 30.20
CA GLY A 491 27.19 -0.97 29.48
C GLY A 491 28.36 -1.89 29.86
N ILE A 492 28.59 -2.90 29.01
CA ILE A 492 29.65 -3.89 29.20
C ILE A 492 31.00 -3.33 28.72
N TRP A 493 32.01 -3.46 29.57
CA TRP A 493 33.39 -3.10 29.27
C TRP A 493 34.35 -4.25 29.58
N TYR A 494 35.25 -4.52 28.63
CA TYR A 494 36.40 -5.37 28.80
C TYR A 494 37.57 -4.52 29.28
N ILE A 495 37.94 -4.72 30.54
CA ILE A 495 38.91 -3.91 31.27
C ILE A 495 40.27 -4.58 31.24
N ARG A 496 41.31 -3.77 31.07
CA ARG A 496 42.72 -4.14 31.26
C ARG A 496 43.37 -3.13 32.20
N GLU A 497 43.98 -3.60 33.28
CA GLU A 497 44.68 -2.77 34.27
C GLU A 497 46.13 -3.19 34.33
N VAL A 498 47.06 -2.25 34.19
CA VAL A 498 48.50 -2.49 34.35
C VAL A 498 48.96 -1.76 35.60
N LEU A 499 49.53 -2.50 36.55
CA LEU A 499 50.09 -1.90 37.76
C LEU A 499 51.31 -1.04 37.39
N ASP A 500 51.21 0.27 37.62
CA ASP A 500 52.31 1.21 37.35
C ASP A 500 53.21 1.41 38.57
N SER A 501 52.63 1.55 39.76
CA SER A 501 53.38 1.68 41.01
C SER A 501 52.56 1.27 42.23
N SER A 502 53.25 0.84 43.29
CA SER A 502 52.67 0.47 44.57
C SER A 502 53.67 0.67 45.70
N ASP A 503 53.21 1.17 46.85
CA ASP A 503 53.97 1.17 48.12
C ASP A 503 53.57 0.00 49.05
N ASP A 504 52.58 -0.79 48.65
CA ASP A 504 52.23 -2.05 49.32
C ASP A 504 53.31 -3.11 49.06
N PRO A 505 53.98 -3.62 50.11
CA PRO A 505 54.97 -4.68 49.97
C PRO A 505 54.37 -6.02 49.47
N ALA A 506 53.05 -6.19 49.55
CA ALA A 506 52.35 -7.37 49.05
C ALA A 506 51.82 -7.21 47.61
N ALA A 507 52.06 -6.06 46.96
CA ALA A 507 51.61 -5.87 45.58
C ALA A 507 52.44 -6.72 44.59
N PRO A 508 51.81 -7.21 43.51
CA PRO A 508 52.55 -7.87 42.44
C PRO A 508 53.52 -6.91 41.74
N ALA A 509 54.41 -7.45 40.90
CA ALA A 509 55.44 -6.65 40.25
C ALA A 509 54.84 -5.55 39.36
N LYS A 510 55.53 -4.41 39.26
CA LYS A 510 55.21 -3.37 38.26
C LYS A 510 55.10 -4.00 36.88
N GLY A 511 54.09 -3.60 36.11
CA GLY A 511 53.78 -4.15 34.80
C GLY A 511 52.83 -5.34 34.82
N THR A 512 52.47 -5.87 36.00
CA THR A 512 51.47 -6.95 36.10
C THR A 512 50.14 -6.50 35.49
N VAL A 513 49.57 -7.36 34.64
CA VAL A 513 48.34 -7.08 33.89
C VAL A 513 47.17 -7.85 34.48
N PHE A 514 46.09 -7.14 34.76
CA PHE A 514 44.80 -7.71 35.15
C PHE A 514 43.81 -7.49 34.02
N THR A 515 42.95 -8.47 33.76
CA THR A 515 41.88 -8.35 32.77
C THR A 515 40.56 -8.82 33.36
N GLY A 516 39.45 -8.27 32.88
CA GLY A 516 38.13 -8.72 33.28
C GLY A 516 37.02 -8.05 32.51
N THR A 517 35.80 -8.59 32.64
CA THR A 517 34.60 -7.98 32.05
C THR A 517 33.75 -7.40 33.17
N LYS A 518 33.33 -6.15 33.01
CA LYS A 518 32.56 -5.40 34.00
C LYS A 518 31.35 -4.77 33.34
N PHE A 519 30.25 -4.66 34.06
CA PHE A 519 29.08 -3.90 33.63
C PHE A 519 28.98 -2.61 34.45
N TYR A 520 28.89 -1.48 33.76
CA TYR A 520 28.79 -0.16 34.35
C TYR A 520 27.33 0.32 34.22
N THR A 521 26.70 0.54 35.37
CA THR A 521 25.33 1.04 35.49
C THR A 521 25.38 2.44 36.10
N VAL A 522 25.02 3.47 35.33
CA VAL A 522 24.91 4.85 35.83
C VAL A 522 23.54 5.05 36.43
N LEU A 523 23.48 5.55 37.65
CA LEU A 523 22.28 5.72 38.44
C LEU A 523 21.81 7.19 38.41
N PRO A 524 20.50 7.46 38.54
CA PRO A 524 19.94 8.82 38.52
C PRO A 524 20.53 9.79 39.55
N ASN A 525 21.12 9.26 40.62
CA ASN A 525 21.77 10.06 41.66
C ASN A 525 23.24 10.40 41.36
N GLY A 526 23.70 10.20 40.12
CA GLY A 526 25.09 10.47 39.71
C GLY A 526 26.11 9.44 40.20
N MET A 527 25.66 8.26 40.62
CA MET A 527 26.55 7.17 41.02
C MET A 527 26.72 6.19 39.87
N VAL A 528 27.91 5.60 39.72
CA VAL A 528 28.13 4.43 38.87
C VAL A 528 28.23 3.17 39.73
N ARG A 529 27.45 2.15 39.38
CA ARG A 529 27.54 0.81 39.94
C ARG A 529 28.30 -0.06 38.96
N ILE A 530 29.35 -0.72 39.45
CA ILE A 530 30.15 -1.65 38.67
C ILE A 530 29.85 -3.07 39.17
N THR A 531 29.45 -3.96 38.27
CA THR A 531 29.14 -5.36 38.58
C THR A 531 29.98 -6.31 37.73
N ASN A 532 30.15 -7.54 38.20
CA ASN A 532 30.56 -8.64 37.33
C ASN A 532 29.42 -9.02 36.37
N LEU A 533 29.70 -9.87 35.38
CA LEU A 533 28.70 -10.37 34.43
C LEU A 533 27.59 -11.21 35.09
N ASP A 534 27.87 -11.85 36.23
CA ASP A 534 26.88 -12.58 37.03
C ASP A 534 25.96 -11.66 37.86
N GLY A 535 26.11 -10.34 37.73
CA GLY A 535 25.34 -9.34 38.46
C GLY A 535 25.83 -9.06 39.88
N SER A 536 26.87 -9.76 40.36
CA SER A 536 27.45 -9.49 41.68
C SER A 536 28.02 -8.07 41.73
N LYS A 537 27.57 -7.29 42.71
CA LYS A 537 28.00 -5.92 42.93
C LYS A 537 29.45 -5.91 43.42
N LEU A 538 30.32 -5.20 42.69
CA LEU A 538 31.69 -4.96 43.12
C LEU A 538 31.78 -3.66 43.92
N MET A 539 31.27 -2.58 43.33
CA MET A 539 31.38 -1.25 43.91
C MET A 539 30.29 -0.31 43.39
N GLN A 540 30.05 0.75 44.14
CA GLN A 540 29.18 1.85 43.74
C GLN A 540 29.85 3.15 44.15
N LEU A 541 30.15 3.98 43.16
CA LEU A 541 31.05 5.13 43.26
C LEU A 541 30.35 6.37 42.68
N LYS A 542 30.80 7.56 43.03
CA LYS A 542 30.35 8.80 42.41
C LYS A 542 30.93 8.89 41.00
N LEU A 543 30.12 9.28 40.02
CA LEU A 543 30.53 9.54 38.65
C LEU A 543 30.29 11.01 38.32
N GLU A 544 31.31 11.68 37.82
CA GLU A 544 31.24 12.98 37.17
C GLU A 544 31.73 12.81 35.73
N ASN A 545 31.03 13.34 34.75
CA ASN A 545 31.45 13.25 33.35
C ASN A 545 31.12 14.52 32.57
N THR A 546 32.01 14.87 31.65
CA THR A 546 31.89 16.03 30.77
C THR A 546 32.26 15.60 29.35
N GLY A 547 31.25 15.15 28.60
CA GLY A 547 31.44 14.65 27.24
C GLY A 547 32.21 13.34 27.21
N LEU A 548 33.48 13.39 26.80
CA LEU A 548 34.37 12.23 26.72
C LEU A 548 35.23 12.05 27.96
N GLU A 549 35.29 13.02 28.86
CA GLU A 549 36.05 12.91 30.11
C GLU A 549 35.16 12.36 31.23
N PHE A 550 35.75 11.55 32.10
CA PHE A 550 35.06 11.04 33.29
C PHE A 550 35.96 10.98 34.51
N LEU A 551 35.33 11.13 35.66
CA LEU A 551 35.91 11.01 36.98
C LEU A 551 35.03 10.11 37.83
N ILE A 552 35.59 9.00 38.30
CA ILE A 552 34.93 8.05 39.21
C ILE A 552 35.64 8.13 40.55
N THR A 553 34.90 8.42 41.62
CA THR A 553 35.46 8.55 42.98
C THR A 553 34.61 7.85 44.03
N GLY A 554 35.25 7.35 45.07
CA GLY A 554 34.55 6.88 46.26
C GLY A 554 35.48 6.66 47.42
N SER A 555 34.97 6.81 48.63
CA SER A 555 35.75 6.61 49.84
C SER A 555 34.89 5.98 50.94
N SER A 556 35.52 5.12 51.74
CA SER A 556 35.02 4.57 52.99
C SER A 556 36.01 4.90 54.11
N ALA A 557 35.75 4.42 55.34
CA ALA A 557 36.67 4.60 56.46
C ALA A 557 38.03 3.91 56.27
N THR A 558 38.13 2.94 55.36
CA THR A 558 39.32 2.09 55.17
C THR A 558 39.83 2.04 53.73
N GLN A 559 39.14 2.65 52.76
CA GLN A 559 39.53 2.60 51.35
C GLN A 559 39.09 3.86 50.60
N SER A 560 39.92 4.37 49.71
CA SER A 560 39.57 5.38 48.71
C SER A 560 39.83 4.85 47.29
N TYR A 561 39.04 5.31 46.34
CA TYR A 561 39.15 4.98 44.93
C TYR A 561 39.01 6.25 44.10
N TYR A 562 39.91 6.42 43.15
CA TYR A 562 39.94 7.53 42.22
C TYR A 562 40.28 6.99 40.83
N GLN A 563 39.49 7.32 39.82
CA GLN A 563 39.76 6.97 38.43
C GLN A 563 39.37 8.14 37.54
N ALA A 564 40.35 8.71 36.85
CA ALA A 564 40.14 9.79 35.88
C ALA A 564 40.54 9.31 34.50
N GLY A 565 39.64 9.43 33.53
CA GLY A 565 39.85 8.89 32.20
C GLY A 565 39.14 9.63 31.09
N ASN A 566 39.48 9.24 29.87
CA ASN A 566 38.95 9.79 28.64
C ASN A 566 38.49 8.66 27.72
N LEU A 567 37.25 8.77 27.26
CA LEU A 567 36.72 7.99 26.15
C LEU A 567 37.31 8.52 24.84
N ASN A 568 37.55 7.60 23.91
CA ASN A 568 37.88 7.99 22.56
C ASN A 568 36.65 8.55 21.82
N SER A 569 36.86 9.20 20.68
CA SER A 569 35.80 9.88 19.92
C SER A 569 34.67 8.94 19.46
N ASN A 570 34.95 7.66 19.26
CA ASN A 570 33.94 6.68 18.85
C ASN A 570 33.28 5.95 20.04
N GLN A 571 33.65 6.30 21.28
CA GLN A 571 33.14 5.77 22.55
C GLN A 571 33.26 4.23 22.69
N GLU A 572 34.17 3.62 21.94
CA GLU A 572 34.44 2.17 21.99
C GLU A 572 35.56 1.83 22.97
N ASN A 573 36.42 2.80 23.28
CA ASN A 573 37.54 2.59 24.17
C ASN A 573 37.69 3.78 25.10
N TRP A 574 38.28 3.52 26.26
CA TRP A 574 38.76 4.58 27.13
C TRP A 574 40.08 4.20 27.76
N SER A 575 40.80 5.23 28.18
CA SER A 575 42.01 5.13 28.98
C SER A 575 41.85 5.98 30.23
N ALA A 576 42.27 5.46 31.37
CA ALA A 576 42.17 6.12 32.65
C ALA A 576 43.39 5.83 33.52
N TYR A 577 43.68 6.76 34.41
CA TYR A 577 44.60 6.56 35.50
C TYR A 577 43.80 6.28 36.78
N THR A 578 44.07 5.15 37.42
CA THR A 578 43.34 4.66 38.59
C THR A 578 44.25 4.62 39.81
N VAL A 579 43.79 5.17 40.93
CA VAL A 579 44.43 5.11 42.23
C VAL A 579 43.48 4.45 43.22
N SER A 580 43.95 3.39 43.88
CA SER A 580 43.26 2.80 45.03
C SER A 580 44.14 2.98 46.26
N GLU A 581 43.59 3.58 47.30
CA GLU A 581 44.24 3.67 48.61
C GLU A 581 43.48 2.79 49.60
N TYR A 582 44.16 2.03 50.44
CA TYR A 582 43.50 1.25 51.49
C TYR A 582 44.34 1.20 52.76
N LYS A 583 43.66 1.06 53.89
CA LYS A 583 44.26 1.04 55.22
C LYS A 583 44.38 -0.39 55.73
N GLN A 584 45.58 -0.78 56.13
CA GLN A 584 45.84 -2.04 56.84
C GLN A 584 46.55 -1.71 58.16
N GLY A 585 45.83 -1.84 59.27
CA GLY A 585 46.30 -1.33 60.55
C GLY A 585 46.35 0.21 60.55
N ASN A 586 47.52 0.79 60.87
CA ASN A 586 47.74 2.25 60.84
C ASN A 586 48.48 2.73 59.58
N VAL A 587 48.77 1.83 58.63
CA VAL A 587 49.48 2.15 57.39
C VAL A 587 48.46 2.29 56.26
N ILE A 588 48.66 3.31 55.43
CA ILE A 588 47.90 3.52 54.19
C ILE A 588 48.79 3.04 53.05
N TYR A 589 48.25 2.19 52.20
CA TYR A 589 48.89 1.72 50.99
C TYR A 589 48.16 2.25 49.75
N ASN A 590 48.92 2.54 48.71
CA ASN A 590 48.51 3.13 47.45
C ASN A 590 48.92 2.20 46.32
N ARG A 591 47.97 1.91 45.42
CA ARG A 591 48.22 1.22 44.16
C ARG A 591 47.74 2.06 42.99
N LYS A 592 48.60 2.23 41.99
CA LYS A 592 48.38 3.06 40.81
C LYS A 592 48.36 2.19 39.56
N TYR A 593 47.33 2.35 38.74
CA TYR A 593 47.12 1.56 37.53
C TYR A 593 46.89 2.43 36.31
N ASN A 594 47.44 2.00 35.19
CA ASN A 594 46.97 2.43 33.88
C ASN A 594 45.84 1.50 33.45
N THR A 595 44.62 2.01 33.42
CA THR A 595 43.41 1.23 33.10
C THR A 595 42.93 1.59 31.71
N THR A 596 42.56 0.59 30.93
CA THR A 596 41.87 0.77 29.65
C THR A 596 40.60 -0.06 29.63
N GLY A 597 39.53 0.47 29.06
CA GLY A 597 38.32 -0.28 28.76
C GLY A 597 38.07 -0.34 27.26
N SER A 598 37.55 -1.46 26.78
CA SER A 598 37.02 -1.60 25.41
C SER A 598 35.60 -2.18 25.44
N ARG A 599 34.72 -1.75 24.55
CA ARG A 599 33.41 -2.41 24.32
C ARG A 599 33.56 -3.70 23.52
N LYS A 600 34.71 -3.92 22.88
CA LYS A 600 35.03 -5.14 22.15
C LYS A 600 35.77 -6.12 23.04
N PRO A 601 35.52 -7.43 22.91
CA PRO A 601 36.30 -8.44 23.61
C PRO A 601 37.78 -8.23 23.31
N ILE A 602 38.60 -8.16 24.37
CA ILE A 602 40.05 -8.14 24.22
C ILE A 602 40.46 -9.50 23.68
N SER A 603 40.76 -9.58 22.38
CA SER A 603 41.20 -10.85 21.79
C SER A 603 42.55 -11.22 22.41
N SER A 604 42.61 -12.40 23.03
CA SER A 604 43.81 -12.89 23.73
C SER A 604 45.02 -13.14 22.81
N LYS A 605 44.90 -12.90 21.50
CA LYS A 605 45.90 -13.27 20.48
C LYS A 605 46.72 -12.11 19.87
N VAL A 606 46.40 -10.84 20.15
CA VAL A 606 47.03 -9.71 19.41
C VAL A 606 48.24 -9.08 20.12
N TYR A 607 48.55 -9.40 21.38
CA TYR A 607 49.57 -8.65 22.14
C TYR A 607 50.76 -9.48 22.62
N GLN A 608 51.25 -10.42 21.82
CA GLN A 608 52.59 -10.99 22.05
C GLN A 608 53.74 -10.18 21.42
N ASN A 609 53.49 -9.14 20.62
CA ASN A 609 54.55 -8.35 19.96
C ASN A 609 54.26 -6.84 19.94
N LEU A 610 54.25 -6.19 21.11
CA LEU A 610 54.57 -4.75 21.16
C LEU A 610 55.70 -4.59 22.17
N ASP A 611 56.92 -4.67 21.63
CA ASP A 611 58.14 -4.29 22.31
C ASP A 611 58.13 -2.80 22.65
N SER A 612 58.78 -2.50 23.75
CA SER A 612 58.79 -1.28 24.54
C SER A 612 59.59 -0.10 23.98
N ASP A 613 59.81 0.00 22.67
CA ASP A 613 60.86 0.89 22.11
C ASP A 613 60.38 2.10 21.27
N GLU A 614 59.11 2.50 21.35
CA GLU A 614 58.68 3.81 20.80
C GLU A 614 57.93 4.65 21.83
N ILE A 615 58.67 5.17 22.82
CA ILE A 615 58.35 6.41 23.55
C ILE A 615 59.63 7.24 23.68
N PHE A 616 59.79 8.21 22.78
CA PHE A 616 60.24 9.57 23.09
C PHE A 616 59.42 10.55 22.26
#